data_AF-M3TKX1-F1
#
_entry.id   AF-M3TKX1-F1
#
_cell.length_a   1.000
_cell.length_b   1.000
_cell.length_c   1.000
_cell.angle_alpha   90.00
_cell.angle_beta   90.00
_cell.angle_gamma   90.00
#
_symmetry.space_group_name_H-M   'P 1'
#
loop_
_entity.id
_entity.type
_entity.pdbx_description
1 polymer ?
#
loop_
_entity_poly.entity_id
_entity_poly.type
_entity_poly.pdbx_seq_one_letter_code
_entity_poly.pdbx_strand_id
1 'polypeptide(L)' 'LSSSGAVKYDYVQYLVDPTRPFEMVRVIHDGNTLFVSHFESGELLLQTTKAPPGTTYVGRRTKATPPQPSPKS' A
#
# COMPACT_ATOMS: atom_id res chain seq x y z
N LEU A 1 -14.51 5.47 2.89
CA LEU A 1 -13.33 4.59 2.76
C LEU A 1 -12.30 5.35 1.93
N SER A 2 -11.10 5.60 2.44
CA SER A 2 -10.00 6.03 1.56
C SER A 2 -9.60 4.78 0.77
N SER A 3 -9.76 4.82 -0.54
CA SER A 3 -9.27 3.78 -1.44
C SER A 3 -7.76 3.97 -1.57
N SER A 4 -7.02 3.50 -0.57
CA SER A 4 -5.57 3.33 -0.72
C SER A 4 -5.35 2.26 -1.77
N GLY A 5 -4.80 2.63 -2.93
CA GLY A 5 -4.44 1.62 -3.93
C GLY A 5 -3.23 0.83 -3.45
N ALA A 6 -3.11 -0.40 -3.93
CA ALA A 6 -1.98 -1.25 -3.58
C ALA A 6 -1.53 -2.02 -4.81
N VAL A 7 -0.23 -2.28 -4.89
CA VAL A 7 0.36 -3.14 -5.93
C VAL A 7 1.02 -4.34 -5.27
N LYS A 8 0.94 -5.49 -5.93
CA LYS A 8 1.66 -6.69 -5.49
C LYS A 8 2.88 -6.88 -6.40
N TYR A 9 4.06 -6.97 -5.79
CA TYR A 9 5.33 -7.24 -6.47
C TYR A 9 6.10 -8.28 -5.66
N ASP A 10 6.58 -9.35 -6.30
CA ASP A 10 7.27 -10.48 -5.64
C ASP A 10 6.58 -10.99 -4.37
N TYR A 11 5.26 -11.19 -4.47
CA TYR A 11 4.40 -11.63 -3.36
C TYR A 11 4.23 -10.63 -2.20
N VAL A 12 4.88 -9.46 -2.27
CA VAL A 12 4.75 -8.37 -1.30
C VAL A 12 3.75 -7.34 -1.81
N GLN A 13 2.82 -6.96 -0.95
CA GLN A 13 1.87 -5.89 -1.24
C GLN A 13 2.44 -4.55 -0.76
N TYR A 14 2.52 -3.58 -1.66
CA TYR A 14 2.93 -2.21 -1.39
C TYR A 14 1.72 -1.31 -1.43
N LEU A 15 1.51 -0.50 -0.39
CA LEU A 15 0.52 0.57 -0.44
C LEU A 15 1.07 1.69 -1.32
N VAL A 16 0.26 2.10 -2.29
CA VAL A 16 0.57 3.14 -3.26
C VAL A 16 -0.45 4.24 -3.01
N ASP A 17 0.04 5.41 -2.61
CA ASP A 17 -0.70 6.62 -2.27
C ASP A 17 -2.06 6.40 -1.54
N PRO A 18 -2.13 6.58 -0.20
CA PRO A 18 -3.36 6.39 0.54
C PRO A 18 -4.39 7.50 0.35
N THR A 19 -4.03 8.60 -0.34
CA THR A 19 -4.81 9.84 -0.35
C THR A 19 -5.76 9.96 -1.54
N ARG A 20 -5.52 9.19 -2.62
CA ARG A 20 -6.27 9.36 -3.87
C ARG A 20 -6.39 8.05 -4.66
N PRO A 21 -7.53 7.83 -5.33
CA PRO A 21 -7.73 6.68 -6.20
C PRO A 21 -6.90 6.81 -7.48
N PHE A 22 -6.55 5.67 -8.07
CA PHE A 22 -5.95 5.55 -9.39
C PHE A 22 -6.38 4.23 -10.01
N GLU A 23 -6.54 4.20 -11.33
CA GLU A 23 -6.98 2.99 -12.05
C GLU A 23 -5.80 2.11 -12.45
N MET A 24 -4.75 2.73 -12.99
CA MET A 24 -3.56 2.03 -13.47
C MET A 24 -2.28 2.73 -13.02
N VAL A 25 -1.29 1.92 -12.69
CA VAL A 25 0.05 2.37 -12.31
C VAL A 25 1.10 1.62 -13.09
N ARG A 26 2.22 2.28 -13.34
CA ARG A 26 3.42 1.66 -13.89
C ARG A 26 4.35 1.30 -12.74
N VAL A 27 4.73 0.04 -12.67
CA VAL A 27 5.71 -0.47 -11.70
C VAL A 27 7.04 -0.68 -12.43
N ILE A 28 8.07 0.03 -11.99
CA ILE A 28 9.43 -0.03 -12.54
C ILE A 28 10.36 -0.51 -11.44
N HIS A 29 11.32 -1.35 -11.79
CA HIS A 29 12.37 -1.77 -10.87
C HIS A 29 13.75 -1.43 -11.42
N ASP A 30 14.61 -0.91 -10.56
CA ASP A 30 16.02 -0.67 -10.85
C ASP A 30 16.86 -1.18 -9.68
N GLY A 31 17.61 -2.26 -9.91
CA GLY A 31 18.31 -3.00 -8.88
C GLY A 31 17.39 -3.39 -7.71
N ASN A 32 17.67 -2.83 -6.53
CA ASN A 32 16.92 -3.05 -5.29
C ASN A 32 15.84 -1.99 -5.04
N THR A 33 15.58 -1.10 -5.99
CA THR A 33 14.59 -0.03 -5.86
C THR A 33 13.36 -0.36 -6.70
N LEU A 34 12.19 -0.11 -6.13
CA LEU A 34 10.88 -0.19 -6.75
C LEU A 34 10.32 1.22 -6.86
N PHE A 35 9.89 1.59 -8.06
CA PHE A 35 9.19 2.83 -8.35
C PHE A 35 7.78 2.48 -8.83
N VAL A 36 6.79 3.19 -8.32
CA VAL A 36 5.41 3.12 -8.80
C VAL A 36 5.00 4.52 -9.21
N SER A 37 4.56 4.67 -10.44
CA SER A 37 4.04 5.93 -10.96
C SER A 37 2.63 5.78 -11.52
N HIS A 38 1.89 6.87 -11.54
CA HIS A 38 0.61 6.94 -12.23
C HIS A 38 0.82 6.68 -13.72
N PHE A 39 0.00 5.81 -14.32
CA PHE A 39 0.27 5.30 -15.67
C PHE A 39 0.27 6.39 -16.75
N GLU A 40 -0.69 7.33 -16.68
CA GLU A 40 -0.86 8.37 -17.71
C GLU A 40 0.07 9.56 -17.50
N SER A 41 0.02 10.21 -16.33
CA SER A 41 0.82 11.39 -16.02
C SER A 41 2.31 11.09 -15.78
N GLY A 42 2.67 9.85 -15.46
CA GLY A 42 4.02 9.49 -15.04
C GLY A 42 4.40 9.99 -13.64
N GLU A 43 3.44 10.56 -12.89
CA GLU A 43 3.66 11.08 -11.54
C GLU A 43 4.14 9.96 -10.60
N LEU A 44 5.22 10.20 -9.84
CA LEU A 44 5.72 9.24 -8.87
C LEU A 44 4.80 9.13 -7.66
N LEU A 45 4.27 7.93 -7.41
CA LEU A 45 3.34 7.62 -6.31
C LEU A 45 4.03 6.89 -5.15
N LEU A 46 5.05 6.08 -5.46
CA LEU A 46 5.85 5.36 -4.47
C LEU A 46 7.27 5.19 -4.99
N GLN A 47 8.24 5.41 -4.12
CA GLN A 47 9.61 4.97 -4.31
C GLN A 47 10.04 4.25 -3.04
N THR A 48 10.46 3.00 -3.16
CA THR A 48 10.84 2.19 -2.00
C THR A 48 11.87 1.14 -2.38
N THR A 49 12.53 0.57 -1.37
CA THR A 49 13.42 -0.56 -1.56
C THR A 49 12.59 -1.84 -1.66
N LYS A 50 13.01 -2.78 -2.53
CA LYS A 50 12.39 -4.10 -2.60
C LYS A 50 12.53 -4.78 -1.25
N ALA A 51 11.47 -5.47 -0.87
CA ALA A 51 11.49 -6.26 0.33
C ALA A 51 12.38 -7.50 0.08
N PRO A 52 13.17 -7.93 1.07
CA PRO A 52 13.92 -9.19 0.96
C PRO A 52 13.00 -10.38 0.68
N PRO A 53 13.50 -11.44 0.03
CA PRO A 53 12.76 -12.69 -0.14
C PRO A 53 12.19 -13.21 1.19
N GLY A 54 10.96 -13.73 1.16
CA GLY A 54 10.27 -14.22 2.35
C GLY A 54 9.55 -13.13 3.17
N THR A 55 9.62 -11.86 2.76
CA THR A 55 8.84 -10.78 3.39
C THR A 55 7.36 -10.90 3.01
N THR A 56 6.47 -10.68 3.96
CA THR A 56 5.02 -10.55 3.69
C THR A 56 4.51 -9.24 4.27
N TYR A 57 3.79 -8.47 3.47
CA TYR A 57 3.10 -7.29 3.95
C TYR A 57 1.75 -7.67 4.57
N VAL A 58 1.55 -7.36 5.84
CA VAL A 58 0.35 -7.74 6.61
C VAL A 58 -0.69 -6.62 6.72
N GLY A 59 -0.56 -5.54 5.95
CA GLY A 59 -1.44 -4.38 6.04
C GLY A 59 -1.16 -3.50 7.26
N ARG A 60 -1.71 -2.29 7.24
CA ARG A 60 -1.78 -1.42 8.43
C ARG A 60 -2.93 -1.91 9.31
N ARG A 61 -2.67 -2.38 10.53
CA ARG A 61 -3.73 -2.63 11.53
C ARG A 61 -4.42 -1.30 11.83
N THR A 62 -5.62 -1.09 11.28
CA THR A 62 -6.52 -0.07 11.81
C THR A 62 -6.97 -0.58 13.18
N LYS A 63 -6.46 0.04 14.26
CA LYS A 63 -7.09 -0.12 15.58
C LYS A 63 -8.49 0.50 15.48
N ALA A 64 -9.49 -0.33 15.25
CA ALA A 64 -10.87 0.00 15.57
C ALA A 64 -11.41 -1.13 16.44
N THR A 65 -10.97 -1.17 17.69
CA THR A 65 -11.76 -1.84 18.73
C THR A 65 -12.94 -0.90 19.00
N PRO A 66 -14.19 -1.25 18.66
CA PRO A 66 -15.31 -0.45 19.12
C PRO A 66 -15.32 -0.45 20.65
N PRO A 67 -15.69 0.65 21.34
CA PRO A 67 -15.89 0.61 22.78
C PRO A 67 -16.97 -0.42 23.08
N GLN A 68 -16.59 -1.49 23.76
CA GLN A 68 -17.53 -2.46 24.30
C GLN A 68 -18.44 -1.72 25.29
N PRO A 69 -19.77 -1.75 25.12
CA PRO A 69 -20.65 -1.08 26.08
C PRO A 69 -20.51 -1.77 27.44
N SER A 70 -20.19 -0.99 28.47
CA SER A 70 -20.22 -1.46 29.86
C SER A 70 -21.66 -1.87 30.23
N PRO A 71 -21.85 -2.97 30.98
CA PRO A 71 -23.18 -3.33 31.49
C PRO A 71 -23.68 -2.19 32.37
N LYS A 72 -24.93 -1.77 32.15
CA LYS A 72 -25.63 -0.85 33.04
C LYS A 72 -25.92 -1.59 34.36
N SER A 73 -25.39 -1.10 35.47
CA SER A 73 -25.91 -1.39 36.81
C SER A 73 -27.00 -0.40 37.19
#